data_AF-A0A1F8MQL6-F1
#
_entry.id   AF-A0A1F8MQL6-F1
#
_cell.length_a   1.000
_cell.length_b   1.000
_cell.length_c   1.000
_cell.angle_alpha   90.00
_cell.angle_beta   90.00
_cell.angle_gamma   90.00
#
_symmetry.space_group_name_H-M   'P 1'
#
loop_
_entity.id
_entity.type
_entity.pdbx_description
1 polymer ?
#
loop_
_entity_poly.entity_id
_entity_poly.type
_entity_poly.pdbx_seq_one_letter_code
_entity_poly.pdbx_strand_id
1 'polypeptide(L)'
;MKKIAVFIAAVVLVLTQIPIASADIGDYATIRLTDGSCWNFKPQIDDGMVVWWGYDGVYDSEIFFWNGTQIIKLSDNEYDDSGPQIDDGKIVWNQYDGNDLEIMLWDGSQIVQITNNDVDDKDPQIDDGKIVWWAPGDGWDGAGVYHDDEIFLWDGTQIIQLTDDVYYDFYPRIDDGMVTWTGMWSWWDETDPEIFLWDGTQIIQLSDNTYLDASPQIDDGMVVWACWDWSTDTEIFLWDGTQTIQLTDMDYCGLEPQIDDGKVVWGASGELFLWDGTQTIQITDNDYNEGYIQINDGMVVWVCMIGPWYDPDNEIFLWDGTNTIQIPQYEDYQIQEYPRMDDGMIVWEGWNSEGDHEIFLSGPITIEVSVDIKPGNYPNPVNLNSKGIISVAILTTPSFDASSVNAQMTRFGPAGATPVKSNFEDVDHDGDMDMILHFRTQDVGLACGDTDATLIGLTNYGEFFSGSDSIKTICK
;
A
#
# COMPACT_ATOMS: atom_id res chain seq x y z
N MET A 1 -20.93 -43.33 39.40
CA MET A 1 -19.80 -42.43 39.02
C MET A 1 -20.40 -41.27 38.23
N LYS A 2 -20.07 -40.03 38.61
CA LYS A 2 -20.66 -38.77 38.13
C LYS A 2 -19.92 -38.28 36.87
N LYS A 3 -20.71 -37.79 35.89
CA LYS A 3 -20.48 -36.69 34.91
C LYS A 3 -19.25 -36.86 33.98
N ILE A 4 -19.24 -36.38 32.74
CA ILE A 4 -19.55 -35.02 32.27
C ILE A 4 -20.14 -35.10 30.86
N ALA A 5 -21.27 -34.40 30.65
CA ALA A 5 -21.79 -34.09 29.33
C ALA A 5 -21.07 -32.82 28.85
N VAL A 6 -20.43 -32.90 27.68
CA VAL A 6 -19.87 -31.74 26.98
C VAL A 6 -21.05 -30.96 26.41
N PHE A 7 -21.21 -29.73 26.89
CA PHE A 7 -22.13 -28.75 26.31
C PHE A 7 -21.40 -28.11 25.12
N ILE A 8 -21.85 -28.39 23.90
CA ILE A 8 -21.48 -27.59 22.73
C ILE A 8 -22.31 -26.30 22.85
N ALA A 9 -21.63 -25.19 23.08
CA ALA A 9 -22.25 -23.88 22.98
C ALA A 9 -22.49 -23.60 21.49
N ALA A 10 -23.74 -23.66 21.06
CA ALA A 10 -24.12 -23.07 19.78
C ALA A 10 -23.97 -21.55 19.94
N VAL A 11 -22.90 -21.00 19.35
CA VAL A 11 -22.77 -19.56 19.15
C VAL A 11 -23.86 -19.17 18.17
N VAL A 12 -24.85 -18.42 18.66
CA VAL A 12 -25.85 -17.80 17.80
C VAL A 12 -25.15 -16.62 17.14
N LEU A 13 -24.74 -16.80 15.88
CA LEU A 13 -24.29 -15.71 15.03
C LEU A 13 -25.48 -14.74 14.90
N VAL A 14 -25.40 -13.59 15.55
CA VAL A 14 -26.31 -12.50 15.28
C VAL A 14 -25.76 -11.81 14.04
N LEU A 15 -26.26 -12.20 12.87
CA LEU A 15 -26.06 -11.47 11.62
C LEU A 15 -26.74 -10.11 11.76
N THR A 16 -26.03 -9.15 12.33
CA THR A 16 -26.29 -7.75 12.01
C THR A 16 -25.62 -7.53 10.67
N GLN A 17 -26.41 -7.36 9.61
CA GLN A 17 -25.91 -6.68 8.42
C GLN A 17 -25.23 -5.41 8.92
N ILE A 18 -23.91 -5.32 8.77
CA ILE A 18 -23.21 -4.07 8.93
C ILE A 18 -23.74 -3.25 7.75
N PRO A 19 -24.57 -2.22 7.97
CA PRO A 19 -24.86 -1.32 6.88
C PRO A 19 -23.50 -0.81 6.39
N ILE A 20 -23.29 -0.76 5.08
CA ILE A 20 -22.30 0.15 4.49
C ILE A 20 -22.74 1.53 4.97
N ALA A 21 -22.27 1.92 6.15
CA ALA A 21 -22.27 3.27 6.56
C ALA A 21 -21.29 3.89 5.58
N SER A 22 -21.81 4.69 4.66
CA SER A 22 -21.06 5.85 4.22
C SER A 22 -20.67 6.58 5.50
N ALA A 23 -19.50 6.25 6.06
CA ALA A 23 -18.73 7.23 6.79
C ALA A 23 -18.68 8.46 5.88
N ASP A 24 -18.84 9.65 6.46
CA ASP A 24 -18.68 10.87 5.70
C ASP A 24 -17.34 10.75 4.95
N ILE A 25 -17.38 10.91 3.62
CA ILE A 25 -16.21 11.00 2.72
C ILE A 25 -15.23 12.13 3.18
N GLY A 26 -15.53 12.83 4.28
CA GLY A 26 -14.78 13.94 4.86
C GLY A 26 -13.68 13.58 5.86
N ASP A 27 -13.45 12.31 6.20
CA ASP A 27 -12.35 11.95 7.13
C ASP A 27 -11.05 11.59 6.40
N TYR A 28 -11.11 11.28 5.10
CA TYR A 28 -9.93 10.97 4.26
C TYR A 28 -9.88 11.88 3.03
N ALA A 29 -8.68 12.23 2.61
CA ALA A 29 -8.43 13.00 1.39
C ALA A 29 -7.50 12.24 0.46
N THR A 30 -7.80 12.24 -0.84
CA THR A 30 -6.99 11.58 -1.86
C THR A 30 -6.37 12.58 -2.82
N ILE A 31 -5.07 12.45 -3.04
CA ILE A 31 -4.33 13.20 -4.06
C ILE A 31 -3.69 12.23 -5.06
N ARG A 32 -3.64 12.65 -6.32
CA ARG A 32 -2.80 11.99 -7.32
C ARG A 32 -1.36 12.50 -7.18
N LEU A 33 -0.39 11.62 -6.93
CA LEU A 33 1.03 11.98 -6.82
C LEU A 33 1.64 12.25 -8.21
N THR A 34 1.32 11.41 -9.19
CA THR A 34 1.88 11.45 -10.55
C THR A 34 1.01 12.30 -11.50
N ASP A 35 1.49 12.55 -12.73
CA ASP A 35 0.91 13.53 -13.65
C ASP A 35 0.50 13.02 -15.05
N GLY A 36 0.50 11.71 -15.30
CA GLY A 36 0.21 11.15 -16.64
C GLY A 36 1.41 11.08 -17.58
N SER A 37 2.62 11.45 -17.13
CA SER A 37 3.80 11.46 -18.00
C SER A 37 4.46 10.10 -18.21
N CYS A 38 4.22 9.16 -17.30
CA CYS A 38 4.86 7.85 -17.22
C CYS A 38 3.83 6.82 -16.73
N TRP A 39 4.10 5.55 -16.98
CA TRP A 39 3.33 4.47 -16.35
C TRP A 39 3.96 4.11 -15.02
N ASN A 40 3.18 4.00 -13.94
CA ASN A 40 3.68 3.81 -12.58
C ASN A 40 3.05 2.57 -11.92
N PHE A 41 3.85 1.77 -11.24
CA PHE A 41 3.45 0.44 -10.78
C PHE A 41 3.89 0.11 -9.35
N LYS A 42 3.07 -0.69 -8.68
CA LYS A 42 3.37 -1.36 -7.39
C LYS A 42 4.02 -0.44 -6.35
N PRO A 43 3.33 0.64 -5.92
CA PRO A 43 3.87 1.53 -4.91
C PRO A 43 4.10 0.81 -3.58
N GLN A 44 5.05 1.31 -2.79
CA GLN A 44 5.29 0.99 -1.39
C GLN A 44 5.25 2.28 -0.58
N ILE A 45 4.93 2.19 0.70
CA ILE A 45 4.86 3.33 1.62
C ILE A 45 5.50 2.95 2.96
N ASP A 46 6.19 3.91 3.55
CA ASP A 46 6.80 3.84 4.88
C ASP A 46 7.07 5.26 5.38
N ASP A 47 6.68 5.59 6.61
CA ASP A 47 6.85 6.89 7.26
C ASP A 47 6.32 8.07 6.41
N GLY A 48 5.20 7.84 5.71
CA GLY A 48 4.62 8.81 4.78
C GLY A 48 5.51 9.15 3.58
N MET A 49 6.50 8.32 3.26
CA MET A 49 7.28 8.37 2.03
C MET A 49 6.84 7.25 1.08
N VAL A 50 6.86 7.49 -0.23
CA VAL A 50 6.32 6.55 -1.21
C VAL A 50 7.36 6.23 -2.27
N VAL A 51 7.56 4.94 -2.58
CA VAL A 51 8.43 4.49 -3.68
C VAL A 51 7.65 3.63 -4.67
N TRP A 52 7.95 3.75 -5.96
CA TRP A 52 7.36 2.92 -7.01
C TRP A 52 8.34 2.79 -8.18
N TRP A 53 8.03 1.91 -9.11
CA TRP A 53 8.76 1.83 -10.38
C TRP A 53 7.85 2.25 -11.54
N GLY A 54 8.44 2.79 -12.61
CA GLY A 54 7.65 3.25 -13.75
C GLY A 54 8.44 3.48 -15.03
N TYR A 55 7.76 3.50 -16.16
CA TYR A 55 8.39 3.78 -17.46
C TYR A 55 8.38 5.28 -17.75
N ASP A 56 9.56 5.90 -17.80
CA ASP A 56 9.71 7.30 -18.19
C ASP A 56 10.03 7.48 -19.70
N GLY A 57 9.99 6.37 -20.43
CA GLY A 57 10.30 6.22 -21.85
C GLY A 57 9.62 5.00 -22.48
N VAL A 58 10.20 4.46 -23.55
CA VAL A 58 9.56 3.36 -24.33
C VAL A 58 10.15 1.98 -23.99
N TYR A 59 11.23 1.87 -23.22
CA TYR A 59 11.97 0.60 -23.13
C TYR A 59 12.63 0.25 -21.79
N ASP A 60 12.53 1.10 -20.77
CA ASP A 60 13.21 0.89 -19.48
C ASP A 60 12.36 1.46 -18.33
N SER A 61 12.31 0.72 -17.22
CA SER A 61 11.66 1.16 -15.99
C SER A 61 12.62 1.70 -14.97
N GLU A 62 12.14 2.63 -14.15
CA GLU A 62 12.97 3.44 -13.25
C GLU A 62 12.31 3.56 -11.87
N ILE A 63 13.11 3.69 -10.83
CA ILE A 63 12.64 3.87 -9.46
C ILE A 63 12.37 5.35 -9.20
N PHE A 64 11.15 5.64 -8.75
CA PHE A 64 10.69 6.95 -8.34
C PHE A 64 10.40 6.95 -6.85
N PHE A 65 10.73 8.07 -6.21
CA PHE A 65 10.60 8.26 -4.78
C PHE A 65 9.97 9.60 -4.45
N TRP A 66 8.83 9.57 -3.76
CA TRP A 66 8.22 10.74 -3.15
C TRP A 66 8.63 10.85 -1.69
N ASN A 67 9.37 11.91 -1.37
CA ASN A 67 9.96 12.13 -0.04
C ASN A 67 9.05 12.92 0.93
N GLY A 68 7.73 12.89 0.72
CA GLY A 68 6.78 13.75 1.43
C GLY A 68 6.54 15.14 0.81
N THR A 69 7.43 15.61 -0.09
CA THR A 69 7.31 16.96 -0.67
C THR A 69 7.44 17.02 -2.19
N GLN A 70 8.30 16.18 -2.77
CA GLN A 70 8.59 16.15 -4.19
C GLN A 70 8.91 14.73 -4.65
N ILE A 71 8.74 14.50 -5.95
CA ILE A 71 9.15 13.26 -6.62
C ILE A 71 10.60 13.38 -7.05
N ILE A 72 11.38 12.34 -6.76
CA ILE A 72 12.79 12.17 -7.11
C ILE A 72 12.89 10.92 -7.97
N LYS A 73 13.48 11.03 -9.16
CA LYS A 73 13.89 9.87 -9.97
C LYS A 73 15.20 9.34 -9.39
N LEU A 74 15.19 8.16 -8.78
CA LEU A 74 16.36 7.57 -8.10
C LEU A 74 17.29 6.88 -9.09
N SER A 75 16.74 6.12 -10.03
CA SER A 75 17.51 5.53 -11.13
C SER A 75 17.27 6.32 -12.43
N ASP A 76 18.27 6.41 -13.30
CA ASP A 76 18.17 7.04 -14.62
C ASP A 76 19.19 6.39 -15.56
N ASN A 77 18.84 5.23 -16.11
CA ASN A 77 19.78 4.39 -16.86
C ASN A 77 19.14 3.74 -18.10
N GLU A 78 19.78 2.72 -18.69
CA GLU A 78 19.29 2.07 -19.93
C GLU A 78 18.66 0.69 -19.66
N TYR A 79 18.46 0.34 -18.39
CA TYR A 79 18.05 -0.99 -17.95
C TYR A 79 16.81 -0.91 -17.05
N ASP A 80 16.11 -2.04 -16.96
CA ASP A 80 14.91 -2.15 -16.14
C ASP A 80 15.27 -2.19 -14.64
N ASP A 81 14.77 -1.20 -13.90
CA ASP A 81 14.74 -1.19 -12.44
C ASP A 81 13.31 -1.49 -11.95
N SER A 82 13.18 -2.41 -10.99
CA SER A 82 11.85 -2.84 -10.53
C SER A 82 11.83 -3.42 -9.12
N GLY A 83 10.61 -3.56 -8.59
CA GLY A 83 10.36 -4.13 -7.27
C GLY A 83 11.01 -3.36 -6.12
N PRO A 84 10.83 -2.02 -6.03
CA PRO A 84 11.38 -1.28 -4.91
C PRO A 84 10.69 -1.67 -3.61
N GLN A 85 11.42 -1.71 -2.51
CA GLN A 85 10.93 -1.77 -1.13
C GLN A 85 11.50 -0.57 -0.35
N ILE A 86 10.82 -0.13 0.70
CA ILE A 86 11.22 1.02 1.53
C ILE A 86 11.06 0.66 3.01
N ASP A 87 12.00 1.12 3.80
CA ASP A 87 12.01 1.03 5.27
C ASP A 87 12.94 2.11 5.82
N ASP A 88 12.46 2.90 6.77
CA ASP A 88 13.26 3.84 7.55
C ASP A 88 14.00 4.85 6.64
N GLY A 89 13.34 5.25 5.55
CA GLY A 89 13.85 6.14 4.50
C GLY A 89 14.96 5.56 3.60
N LYS A 90 15.24 4.25 3.70
CA LYS A 90 16.13 3.50 2.81
C LYS A 90 15.30 2.74 1.79
N ILE A 91 15.81 2.62 0.56
CA ILE A 91 15.07 2.01 -0.54
C ILE A 91 15.94 0.96 -1.20
N VAL A 92 15.41 -0.24 -1.42
CA VAL A 92 16.09 -1.33 -2.14
C VAL A 92 15.31 -1.73 -3.38
N TRP A 93 15.98 -2.16 -4.44
CA TRP A 93 15.32 -2.61 -5.67
C TRP A 93 16.21 -3.55 -6.47
N ASN A 94 15.62 -4.23 -7.46
CA ASN A 94 16.33 -5.02 -8.47
C ASN A 94 16.70 -4.12 -9.64
N GLN A 95 17.95 -4.18 -10.09
CA GLN A 95 18.45 -3.50 -11.28
C GLN A 95 19.06 -4.50 -12.25
N TYR A 96 18.64 -4.48 -13.52
CA TYR A 96 19.34 -5.22 -14.56
C TYR A 96 20.61 -4.47 -14.98
N ASP A 97 21.78 -5.12 -15.02
CA ASP A 97 23.04 -4.44 -15.37
C ASP A 97 23.46 -4.65 -16.85
N GLY A 98 22.66 -5.42 -17.60
CA GLY A 98 22.93 -5.89 -18.96
C GLY A 98 23.41 -7.34 -19.05
N ASN A 99 23.59 -8.01 -17.92
CA ASN A 99 23.91 -9.43 -17.82
C ASN A 99 22.90 -10.15 -16.89
N ASP A 100 22.72 -9.65 -15.68
CA ASP A 100 21.91 -10.24 -14.61
C ASP A 100 21.28 -9.16 -13.71
N LEU A 101 20.39 -9.57 -12.80
CA LEU A 101 19.77 -8.68 -11.81
C LEU A 101 20.66 -8.51 -10.59
N GLU A 102 20.76 -7.27 -10.10
CA GLU A 102 21.55 -6.90 -8.93
C GLU A 102 20.69 -6.13 -7.92
N ILE A 103 21.00 -6.28 -6.63
CA ILE A 103 20.37 -5.55 -5.55
C ILE A 103 21.05 -4.20 -5.37
N MET A 104 20.25 -3.15 -5.46
CA MET A 104 20.66 -1.76 -5.26
C MET A 104 20.03 -1.20 -3.98
N LEU A 105 20.73 -0.28 -3.33
CA LEU A 105 20.30 0.40 -2.10
C LEU A 105 20.47 1.91 -2.24
N TRP A 106 19.42 2.67 -1.95
CA TRP A 106 19.50 4.09 -1.62
C TRP A 106 19.58 4.24 -0.10
N ASP A 107 20.71 4.77 0.40
CA ASP A 107 20.98 4.90 1.84
C ASP A 107 20.41 6.16 2.50
N GLY A 108 19.53 6.89 1.79
CA GLY A 108 19.07 8.23 2.15
C GLY A 108 19.92 9.36 1.57
N SER A 109 21.09 9.06 0.99
CA SER A 109 22.00 10.07 0.44
C SER A 109 22.67 9.70 -0.89
N GLN A 110 22.93 8.42 -1.13
CA GLN A 110 23.57 7.90 -2.32
C GLN A 110 23.05 6.49 -2.64
N ILE A 111 23.27 6.08 -3.89
CA ILE A 111 23.00 4.73 -4.36
C ILE A 111 24.25 3.87 -4.14
N VAL A 112 24.06 2.68 -3.58
CA VAL A 112 25.05 1.65 -3.29
C VAL A 112 24.60 0.37 -3.99
N GLN A 113 25.47 -0.20 -4.81
CA GLN A 113 25.28 -1.52 -5.37
C GLN A 113 25.67 -2.56 -4.31
N ILE A 114 24.72 -3.39 -3.88
CA ILE A 114 24.91 -4.39 -2.82
C ILE A 114 25.52 -5.67 -3.41
N THR A 115 24.96 -6.16 -4.50
CA THR A 115 25.45 -7.34 -5.22
C THR A 115 26.11 -6.93 -6.54
N ASN A 116 27.14 -7.67 -6.94
CA ASN A 116 27.79 -7.52 -8.24
C ASN A 116 28.39 -8.88 -8.61
N ASN A 117 27.61 -9.72 -9.28
CA ASN A 117 27.99 -11.09 -9.58
C ASN A 117 27.58 -11.49 -11.02
N ASP A 118 27.29 -12.78 -11.26
CA ASP A 118 26.97 -13.30 -12.61
C ASP A 118 25.65 -14.13 -12.56
N VAL A 119 24.82 -13.94 -11.53
CA VAL A 119 23.54 -14.60 -11.30
C VAL A 119 22.49 -13.58 -10.89
N ASP A 120 21.23 -13.82 -11.26
CA ASP A 120 20.17 -12.88 -10.88
C ASP A 120 19.91 -12.91 -9.36
N ASP A 121 20.08 -11.77 -8.70
CA ASP A 121 19.59 -11.51 -7.34
C ASP A 121 18.17 -10.92 -7.38
N LYS A 122 17.22 -11.51 -6.64
CA LYS A 122 15.78 -11.26 -6.81
C LYS A 122 15.02 -11.02 -5.50
N ASP A 123 13.92 -10.28 -5.65
CA ASP A 123 12.94 -9.96 -4.60
C ASP A 123 13.58 -9.46 -3.30
N PRO A 124 14.34 -8.35 -3.33
CA PRO A 124 14.89 -7.77 -2.13
C PRO A 124 13.76 -7.34 -1.20
N GLN A 125 13.93 -7.58 0.09
CA GLN A 125 13.13 -7.02 1.18
C GLN A 125 14.08 -6.26 2.11
N ILE A 126 13.58 -5.22 2.78
CA ILE A 126 14.36 -4.42 3.72
C ILE A 126 13.56 -4.23 4.99
N ASP A 127 14.26 -4.34 6.12
CA ASP A 127 13.74 -4.02 7.44
C ASP A 127 14.94 -3.65 8.32
N ASP A 128 14.80 -2.56 9.07
CA ASP A 128 15.70 -2.19 10.15
C ASP A 128 17.17 -2.09 9.65
N GLY A 129 17.30 -1.60 8.40
CA GLY A 129 18.55 -1.45 7.65
C GLY A 129 19.23 -2.75 7.17
N LYS A 130 18.58 -3.91 7.31
CA LYS A 130 19.04 -5.21 6.79
C LYS A 130 18.28 -5.53 5.51
N ILE A 131 18.94 -6.24 4.58
CA ILE A 131 18.34 -6.55 3.27
C ILE A 131 18.39 -8.05 3.05
N VAL A 132 17.28 -8.67 2.65
CA VAL A 132 17.24 -10.09 2.27
C VAL A 132 16.77 -10.25 0.84
N TRP A 133 17.28 -11.24 0.15
CA TRP A 133 16.90 -11.58 -1.23
C TRP A 133 17.15 -13.06 -1.47
N TRP A 134 16.68 -13.57 -2.60
CA TRP A 134 17.02 -14.92 -3.06
C TRP A 134 17.82 -14.86 -4.35
N ALA A 135 18.75 -15.77 -4.51
CA ALA A 135 19.59 -15.88 -5.70
C ALA A 135 20.11 -17.32 -5.87
N PRO A 136 20.53 -17.73 -7.09
CA PRO A 136 21.17 -19.03 -7.28
C PRO A 136 22.41 -19.23 -6.38
N GLY A 137 22.49 -20.37 -5.70
CA GLY A 137 23.62 -20.78 -4.86
C GLY A 137 24.94 -20.99 -5.64
N ASP A 138 26.06 -20.94 -4.90
CA ASP A 138 27.43 -20.94 -5.45
C ASP A 138 28.00 -22.35 -5.80
N GLY A 139 27.19 -23.42 -5.67
CA GLY A 139 27.70 -24.78 -5.55
C GLY A 139 26.90 -25.91 -6.23
N TRP A 140 27.56 -27.06 -6.38
CA TRP A 140 26.93 -28.36 -6.62
C TRP A 140 26.75 -29.02 -5.25
N ASP A 141 25.52 -29.04 -4.76
CA ASP A 141 25.06 -29.60 -3.47
C ASP A 141 25.22 -31.14 -3.33
N GLY A 142 25.44 -31.84 -4.45
CA GLY A 142 25.55 -33.29 -4.49
C GLY A 142 24.28 -34.02 -4.92
N ALA A 143 23.16 -33.32 -5.16
CA ALA A 143 21.91 -33.89 -5.62
C ALA A 143 21.83 -34.01 -7.17
N GLY A 144 22.79 -33.43 -7.89
CA GLY A 144 22.80 -33.47 -9.36
C GLY A 144 21.81 -32.49 -10.00
N VAL A 145 21.32 -31.54 -9.21
CA VAL A 145 20.59 -30.37 -9.64
C VAL A 145 21.61 -29.23 -9.75
N TYR A 146 21.62 -28.52 -10.87
CA TYR A 146 22.46 -27.33 -11.03
C TYR A 146 21.64 -26.15 -10.51
N HIS A 147 22.16 -25.50 -9.45
CA HIS A 147 21.64 -24.26 -8.85
C HIS A 147 20.24 -24.40 -8.23
N ASP A 148 20.20 -24.70 -6.94
CA ASP A 148 19.14 -24.26 -6.04
C ASP A 148 19.22 -22.75 -5.81
N ASP A 149 18.06 -22.15 -5.54
CA ASP A 149 17.95 -20.75 -5.11
C ASP A 149 18.11 -20.72 -3.59
N GLU A 150 18.89 -19.79 -3.07
CA GLU A 150 19.27 -19.68 -1.66
C GLU A 150 18.93 -18.29 -1.12
N ILE A 151 18.69 -18.18 0.19
CA ILE A 151 18.43 -16.91 0.87
C ILE A 151 19.74 -16.25 1.30
N PHE A 152 19.89 -14.99 0.94
CA PHE A 152 21.01 -14.15 1.32
C PHE A 152 20.52 -12.98 2.19
N LEU A 153 21.40 -12.54 3.09
CA LEU A 153 21.18 -11.43 4.03
C LEU A 153 22.38 -10.48 3.98
N TRP A 154 22.11 -9.20 3.77
CA TRP A 154 23.07 -8.13 4.04
C TRP A 154 22.82 -7.54 5.42
N ASP A 155 23.79 -7.68 6.32
CA ASP A 155 23.68 -7.28 7.73
C ASP A 155 23.98 -5.79 8.01
N GLY A 156 24.03 -4.97 6.95
CA GLY A 156 24.52 -3.59 6.99
C GLY A 156 26.02 -3.45 6.72
N THR A 157 26.77 -4.55 6.71
CA THR A 157 28.24 -4.53 6.52
C THR A 157 28.77 -5.60 5.58
N GLN A 158 28.14 -6.77 5.54
CA GLN A 158 28.57 -7.91 4.75
C GLN A 158 27.36 -8.72 4.28
N ILE A 159 27.57 -9.51 3.23
CA ILE A 159 26.61 -10.49 2.73
C ILE A 159 26.84 -11.81 3.46
N ILE A 160 25.74 -12.43 3.92
CA ILE A 160 25.67 -13.71 4.61
C ILE A 160 24.71 -14.58 3.80
N GLN A 161 25.18 -15.73 3.33
CA GLN A 161 24.31 -16.77 2.81
C GLN A 161 23.67 -17.50 3.99
N LEU A 162 22.35 -17.42 4.13
CA LEU A 162 21.60 -18.03 5.23
C LEU A 162 21.37 -19.53 4.98
N THR A 163 21.09 -19.90 3.73
CA THR A 163 20.78 -21.27 3.31
C THR A 163 21.85 -21.77 2.31
N ASP A 164 22.23 -23.04 2.47
CA ASP A 164 23.19 -23.76 1.60
C ASP A 164 22.83 -25.24 1.75
N ASP A 165 21.66 -25.59 1.20
CA ASP A 165 21.10 -26.93 1.38
C ASP A 165 20.71 -27.61 0.05
N VAL A 166 19.52 -28.20 -0.04
CA VAL A 166 19.04 -28.91 -1.22
C VAL A 166 17.64 -28.45 -1.62
N TYR A 167 17.08 -27.52 -0.85
CA TYR A 167 15.82 -26.88 -1.12
C TYR A 167 16.07 -25.67 -2.01
N TYR A 168 15.12 -25.41 -2.91
CA TYR A 168 14.97 -24.10 -3.50
C TYR A 168 14.28 -23.21 -2.47
N ASP A 169 14.97 -22.17 -2.03
CA ASP A 169 14.49 -21.21 -1.06
C ASP A 169 14.17 -19.88 -1.73
N PHE A 170 12.95 -19.38 -1.51
CA PHE A 170 12.41 -18.24 -2.24
C PHE A 170 11.41 -17.43 -1.42
N TYR A 171 11.09 -16.24 -1.94
CA TYR A 171 10.18 -15.25 -1.34
C TYR A 171 10.50 -14.97 0.15
N PRO A 172 11.73 -14.53 0.46
CA PRO A 172 12.05 -14.16 1.83
C PRO A 172 11.17 -13.00 2.29
N ARG A 173 10.95 -12.93 3.60
CA ARG A 173 10.43 -11.78 4.34
C ARG A 173 11.32 -11.55 5.54
N ILE A 174 11.45 -10.31 5.96
CA ILE A 174 12.26 -9.89 7.10
C ILE A 174 11.44 -8.96 7.98
N ASP A 175 11.58 -9.13 9.29
CA ASP A 175 11.04 -8.25 10.31
C ASP A 175 11.85 -8.45 11.60
N ASP A 176 12.17 -7.38 12.30
CA ASP A 176 12.91 -7.38 13.56
C ASP A 176 14.23 -8.19 13.51
N GLY A 177 14.84 -8.24 12.33
CA GLY A 177 16.05 -9.03 12.05
C GLY A 177 15.85 -10.56 12.04
N MET A 178 14.62 -11.06 12.06
CA MET A 178 14.27 -12.44 11.74
C MET A 178 13.91 -12.57 10.26
N VAL A 179 14.15 -13.74 9.66
CA VAL A 179 13.91 -13.95 8.22
C VAL A 179 13.08 -15.22 8.03
N THR A 180 11.96 -15.13 7.32
CA THR A 180 11.13 -16.29 6.94
C THR A 180 11.10 -16.47 5.44
N TRP A 181 10.98 -17.70 4.95
CA TRP A 181 10.92 -18.00 3.52
C TRP A 181 10.18 -19.32 3.27
N THR A 182 9.91 -19.59 2.00
CA THR A 182 9.39 -20.89 1.56
C THR A 182 10.53 -21.69 0.94
N GLY A 183 10.71 -22.93 1.41
CA GLY A 183 11.68 -23.88 0.86
C GLY A 183 10.98 -25.05 0.18
N MET A 184 11.41 -25.44 -1.03
CA MET A 184 10.83 -26.58 -1.77
C MET A 184 11.90 -27.52 -2.33
N TRP A 185 11.66 -28.83 -2.35
CA TRP A 185 12.68 -29.79 -2.82
C TRP A 185 12.91 -29.74 -4.34
N SER A 186 11.90 -29.44 -5.16
CA SER A 186 12.03 -29.42 -6.62
C SER A 186 10.88 -28.70 -7.31
N TRP A 187 11.21 -27.86 -8.30
CA TRP A 187 10.24 -27.20 -9.19
C TRP A 187 9.41 -28.16 -10.07
N TRP A 188 9.90 -29.37 -10.32
CA TRP A 188 9.35 -30.28 -11.35
C TRP A 188 8.63 -31.49 -10.79
N ASP A 189 8.82 -31.74 -9.50
CA ASP A 189 8.11 -32.77 -8.77
C ASP A 189 7.01 -32.08 -7.95
N GLU A 190 5.89 -32.75 -7.72
CA GLU A 190 4.80 -32.32 -6.83
C GLU A 190 5.30 -32.27 -5.37
N THR A 191 6.34 -31.46 -5.13
CA THR A 191 7.00 -31.32 -3.83
C THR A 191 6.20 -30.40 -2.96
N ASP A 192 6.42 -30.59 -1.67
CA ASP A 192 5.75 -30.00 -0.54
C ASP A 192 6.59 -28.79 -0.10
N PRO A 193 6.24 -27.55 -0.46
CA PRO A 193 6.92 -26.38 0.03
C PRO A 193 6.61 -26.23 1.51
N GLU A 194 7.64 -25.90 2.28
CA GLU A 194 7.58 -25.76 3.73
C GLU A 194 8.06 -24.36 4.14
N ILE A 195 7.61 -23.89 5.29
CA ILE A 195 8.01 -22.59 5.84
C ILE A 195 9.18 -22.77 6.80
N PHE A 196 10.18 -21.92 6.60
CA PHE A 196 11.38 -21.86 7.42
C PHE A 196 11.56 -20.47 8.02
N LEU A 197 12.18 -20.42 9.20
CA LEU A 197 12.47 -19.20 9.94
C LEU A 197 13.92 -19.22 10.41
N TRP A 198 14.67 -18.17 10.10
CA TRP A 198 15.91 -17.83 10.76
C TRP A 198 15.66 -16.84 11.90
N ASP A 199 15.89 -17.28 13.14
CA ASP A 199 15.59 -16.52 14.37
C ASP A 199 16.71 -15.53 14.78
N GLY A 200 17.63 -15.22 13.85
CA GLY A 200 18.87 -14.49 14.12
C GLY A 200 20.03 -15.38 14.56
N THR A 201 19.79 -16.66 14.89
CA THR A 201 20.82 -17.58 15.38
C THR A 201 20.82 -18.97 14.73
N GLN A 202 19.64 -19.47 14.38
CA GLN A 202 19.45 -20.82 13.82
C GLN A 202 18.25 -20.81 12.87
N ILE A 203 18.22 -21.82 12.00
CA ILE A 203 17.09 -22.09 11.12
C ILE A 203 16.13 -23.06 11.83
N ILE A 204 14.84 -22.75 11.78
CA ILE A 204 13.73 -23.52 12.34
C ILE A 204 12.76 -23.82 11.20
N GLN A 205 12.48 -25.10 10.96
CA GLN A 205 11.40 -25.51 10.06
C GLN A 205 10.07 -25.40 10.81
N LEU A 206 9.17 -24.54 10.35
CA LEU A 206 7.87 -24.24 11.00
C LEU A 206 6.76 -25.20 10.56
N SER A 207 6.86 -25.73 9.34
CA SER A 207 5.95 -26.72 8.78
C SER A 207 6.73 -27.94 8.27
N ASP A 208 6.20 -29.14 8.51
CA ASP A 208 6.75 -30.43 8.03
C ASP A 208 5.58 -31.39 7.87
N ASN A 209 4.95 -31.37 6.70
CA ASN A 209 3.69 -32.07 6.49
C ASN A 209 3.53 -32.68 5.08
N THR A 210 2.37 -32.53 4.45
CA THR A 210 2.09 -33.06 3.08
C THR A 210 1.26 -32.06 2.26
N TYR A 211 1.12 -30.84 2.76
CA TYR A 211 0.31 -29.77 2.23
C TYR A 211 1.24 -28.65 1.78
N LEU A 212 0.83 -27.94 0.73
CA LEU A 212 1.63 -26.86 0.19
C LEU A 212 1.59 -25.65 1.12
N ASP A 213 2.67 -25.38 1.83
CA ASP A 213 2.80 -24.19 2.66
C ASP A 213 3.53 -23.08 1.91
N ALA A 214 2.90 -21.91 1.79
CA ALA A 214 3.43 -20.82 0.99
C ALA A 214 3.01 -19.43 1.50
N SER A 215 3.61 -18.41 0.90
CA SER A 215 3.32 -16.99 1.15
C SER A 215 3.52 -16.57 2.62
N PRO A 216 4.64 -16.93 3.27
CA PRO A 216 4.88 -16.57 4.65
C PRO A 216 4.95 -15.04 4.79
N GLN A 217 4.33 -14.50 5.84
CA GLN A 217 4.56 -13.14 6.33
C GLN A 217 5.07 -13.22 7.76
N ILE A 218 5.81 -12.20 8.19
CA ILE A 218 6.41 -12.10 9.53
C ILE A 218 6.19 -10.70 10.08
N ASP A 219 5.89 -10.63 11.37
CA ASP A 219 5.76 -9.40 12.14
C ASP A 219 5.87 -9.72 13.63
N ASP A 220 6.61 -8.92 14.40
CA ASP A 220 6.77 -9.04 15.85
C ASP A 220 7.24 -10.44 16.31
N GLY A 221 8.04 -11.10 15.47
CA GLY A 221 8.50 -12.48 15.68
C GLY A 221 7.39 -13.54 15.62
N MET A 222 6.25 -13.24 15.00
CA MET A 222 5.21 -14.20 14.61
C MET A 222 5.26 -14.45 13.11
N VAL A 223 4.97 -15.68 12.67
CA VAL A 223 4.97 -16.03 11.24
C VAL A 223 3.61 -16.59 10.85
N VAL A 224 2.99 -16.04 9.81
CA VAL A 224 1.73 -16.54 9.24
C VAL A 224 1.96 -17.06 7.83
N TRP A 225 1.27 -18.12 7.42
CA TRP A 225 1.32 -18.63 6.06
C TRP A 225 0.00 -19.30 5.64
N ALA A 226 -0.13 -19.53 4.33
CA ALA A 226 -1.25 -20.25 3.74
C ALA A 226 -0.84 -21.69 3.41
N CYS A 227 -1.72 -22.64 3.70
CA CYS A 227 -1.52 -24.07 3.53
C CYS A 227 -2.59 -24.64 2.60
N TRP A 228 -2.19 -25.29 1.50
CA TRP A 228 -3.11 -25.86 0.50
C TRP A 228 -3.03 -27.38 0.46
N ASP A 229 -4.16 -28.08 0.55
CA ASP A 229 -4.21 -29.55 0.55
C ASP A 229 -4.52 -30.19 -0.82
N TRP A 230 -4.38 -29.43 -1.91
CA TRP A 230 -4.80 -29.80 -3.27
C TRP A 230 -6.32 -30.03 -3.44
N SER A 231 -7.11 -29.73 -2.42
CA SER A 231 -8.57 -29.59 -2.53
C SER A 231 -8.94 -28.12 -2.76
N THR A 232 -10.23 -27.80 -2.69
CA THR A 232 -10.71 -26.41 -2.77
C THR A 232 -10.61 -25.72 -1.41
N ASP A 233 -9.65 -26.10 -0.58
CA ASP A 233 -9.53 -25.61 0.78
C ASP A 233 -8.11 -25.11 1.03
N THR A 234 -8.01 -23.95 1.66
CA THR A 234 -6.74 -23.33 2.00
C THR A 234 -6.86 -22.81 3.41
N GLU A 235 -5.93 -23.22 4.25
CA GLU A 235 -5.96 -22.97 5.68
C GLU A 235 -4.85 -22.00 6.08
N ILE A 236 -5.13 -21.15 7.05
CA ILE A 236 -4.19 -20.17 7.59
C ILE A 236 -3.58 -20.71 8.88
N PHE A 237 -2.26 -20.70 8.93
CA PHE A 237 -1.48 -21.12 10.09
C PHE A 237 -0.65 -19.97 10.63
N LEU A 238 -0.48 -19.94 11.95
CA LEU A 238 0.27 -18.95 12.69
C LEU A 238 1.27 -19.64 13.61
N TRP A 239 2.54 -19.28 13.53
CA TRP A 239 3.53 -19.54 14.55
C TRP A 239 3.61 -18.36 15.52
N ASP A 240 3.28 -18.59 16.80
CA ASP A 240 3.14 -17.55 17.83
C ASP A 240 4.44 -17.20 18.58
N GLY A 241 5.60 -17.57 18.01
CA GLY A 241 6.89 -17.52 18.71
C GLY A 241 7.22 -18.81 19.48
N THR A 242 6.24 -19.70 19.71
CA THR A 242 6.44 -20.92 20.52
C THR A 242 5.83 -22.18 19.92
N GLN A 243 4.72 -22.07 19.21
CA GLN A 243 3.98 -23.18 18.63
C GLN A 243 3.23 -22.74 17.38
N THR A 244 2.92 -23.71 16.52
CA THR A 244 2.05 -23.53 15.37
C THR A 244 0.59 -23.72 15.77
N ILE A 245 -0.26 -22.77 15.36
CA ILE A 245 -1.69 -22.70 15.59
C ILE A 245 -2.37 -22.62 14.24
N GLN A 246 -3.35 -23.49 14.00
CA GLN A 246 -4.23 -23.38 12.85
C GLN A 246 -5.35 -22.39 13.17
N LEU A 247 -5.49 -21.33 12.37
CA LEU A 247 -6.47 -20.26 12.58
C LEU A 247 -7.83 -20.55 11.92
N THR A 248 -7.83 -21.36 10.87
CA THR A 248 -9.01 -21.74 10.09
C THR A 248 -9.19 -23.27 10.09
N ASP A 249 -10.41 -23.78 9.92
CA ASP A 249 -10.73 -25.23 9.88
C ASP A 249 -12.03 -25.41 9.07
N MET A 250 -12.08 -24.81 7.87
CA MET A 250 -13.32 -24.55 7.13
C MET A 250 -13.13 -24.89 5.66
N ASP A 251 -14.17 -25.39 4.95
CA ASP A 251 -14.19 -25.68 3.49
C ASP A 251 -13.98 -24.42 2.57
N TYR A 252 -13.19 -23.42 2.98
CA TYR A 252 -13.11 -22.08 2.41
C TYR A 252 -11.66 -21.70 2.14
N CYS A 253 -11.32 -21.40 0.88
CA CYS A 253 -9.96 -21.04 0.45
C CYS A 253 -9.45 -19.74 1.11
N GLY A 254 -8.68 -19.83 2.19
CA GLY A 254 -7.89 -18.74 2.77
C GLY A 254 -6.72 -18.32 1.86
N LEU A 255 -6.65 -17.08 1.40
CA LEU A 255 -5.58 -16.57 0.52
C LEU A 255 -4.95 -15.31 1.11
N GLU A 256 -3.69 -15.08 0.76
CA GLU A 256 -2.94 -13.84 1.04
C GLU A 256 -2.98 -13.42 2.52
N PRO A 257 -2.55 -14.29 3.48
CA PRO A 257 -2.51 -13.87 4.87
C PRO A 257 -1.54 -12.70 5.04
N GLN A 258 -1.89 -11.74 5.88
CA GLN A 258 -1.04 -10.65 6.32
C GLN A 258 -1.08 -10.58 7.86
N ILE A 259 -0.01 -10.08 8.47
CA ILE A 259 0.13 -9.98 9.91
C ILE A 259 0.73 -8.62 10.28
N ASP A 260 0.22 -8.05 11.36
CA ASP A 260 0.70 -6.80 11.96
C ASP A 260 0.17 -6.70 13.39
N ASP A 261 1.02 -6.33 14.35
CA ASP A 261 0.66 -6.10 15.75
C ASP A 261 0.01 -7.35 16.40
N GLY A 262 0.46 -8.55 15.98
CA GLY A 262 -0.12 -9.82 16.40
C GLY A 262 -1.57 -10.06 15.95
N LYS A 263 -2.07 -9.30 14.97
CA LYS A 263 -3.36 -9.52 14.31
C LYS A 263 -3.11 -10.12 12.93
N VAL A 264 -3.96 -11.04 12.51
CA VAL A 264 -3.82 -11.74 11.22
C VAL A 264 -5.05 -11.50 10.37
N VAL A 265 -4.88 -11.00 9.15
CA VAL A 265 -5.97 -10.85 8.18
C VAL A 265 -5.78 -11.79 6.99
N TRP A 266 -6.86 -12.31 6.45
CA TRP A 266 -6.83 -13.13 5.23
C TRP A 266 -8.15 -13.02 4.47
N GLY A 267 -8.12 -13.33 3.18
CA GLY A 267 -9.32 -13.47 2.37
C GLY A 267 -9.78 -14.92 2.36
N ALA A 268 -11.07 -15.19 2.53
CA ALA A 268 -11.63 -16.53 2.34
C ALA A 268 -13.00 -16.47 1.67
N SER A 269 -13.15 -17.19 0.55
CA SER A 269 -14.41 -17.28 -0.22
C SER A 269 -14.98 -15.93 -0.70
N GLY A 270 -14.09 -15.00 -1.04
CA GLY A 270 -14.48 -13.64 -1.41
C GLY A 270 -15.07 -12.88 -0.22
N GLU A 271 -14.51 -13.08 0.98
CA GLU A 271 -14.73 -12.20 2.13
C GLU A 271 -13.44 -12.05 2.94
N LEU A 272 -13.34 -11.02 3.77
CA LEU A 272 -12.21 -10.77 4.66
C LEU A 272 -12.47 -11.21 6.09
N PHE A 273 -11.46 -11.81 6.70
CA PHE A 273 -11.47 -12.25 8.09
C PHE A 273 -10.24 -11.72 8.81
N LEU A 274 -10.41 -11.40 10.09
CA LEU A 274 -9.37 -10.92 10.99
C LEU A 274 -9.36 -11.74 12.26
N TRP A 275 -8.20 -12.26 12.62
CA TRP A 275 -7.94 -12.80 13.94
C TRP A 275 -7.34 -11.73 14.84
N ASP A 276 -8.01 -11.42 15.95
CA ASP A 276 -7.66 -10.30 16.86
C ASP A 276 -6.71 -10.69 18.01
N GLY A 277 -6.03 -11.84 17.90
CA GLY A 277 -5.28 -12.44 19.00
C GLY A 277 -6.11 -13.43 19.84
N THR A 278 -7.43 -13.40 19.75
CA THR A 278 -8.32 -14.23 20.58
C THR A 278 -9.46 -14.91 19.84
N GLN A 279 -10.00 -14.26 18.81
CA GLN A 279 -11.13 -14.73 18.02
C GLN A 279 -11.01 -14.24 16.57
N THR A 280 -11.74 -14.91 15.69
CA THR A 280 -11.90 -14.51 14.29
C THR A 280 -13.14 -13.64 14.13
N ILE A 281 -13.00 -12.53 13.43
CA ILE A 281 -14.02 -11.56 13.07
C ILE A 281 -14.11 -11.54 11.56
N GLN A 282 -15.32 -11.63 11.00
CA GLN A 282 -15.55 -11.39 9.58
C GLN A 282 -15.69 -9.87 9.37
N ILE A 283 -14.83 -9.27 8.54
CA ILE A 283 -14.82 -7.83 8.24
C ILE A 283 -15.89 -7.51 7.19
N THR A 284 -15.98 -8.33 6.15
CA THR A 284 -16.88 -8.12 5.01
C THR A 284 -17.93 -9.24 4.92
N ASP A 285 -19.14 -8.91 4.50
CA ASP A 285 -20.23 -9.87 4.21
C ASP A 285 -21.07 -9.30 3.07
N ASN A 286 -20.62 -9.55 1.83
CA ASN A 286 -21.13 -8.93 0.61
C ASN A 286 -21.11 -9.91 -0.59
N ASP A 287 -21.28 -9.40 -1.82
CA ASP A 287 -21.39 -10.23 -3.04
C ASP A 287 -20.18 -10.02 -3.98
N TYR A 288 -19.11 -9.38 -3.50
CA TYR A 288 -17.90 -9.05 -4.26
C TYR A 288 -16.71 -9.89 -3.79
N ASN A 289 -15.62 -9.88 -4.56
CA ASN A 289 -14.38 -10.52 -4.15
C ASN A 289 -13.41 -9.46 -3.62
N GLU A 290 -12.73 -9.78 -2.53
CA GLU A 290 -11.66 -8.97 -1.95
C GLU A 290 -10.30 -9.60 -2.24
N GLY A 291 -9.30 -8.74 -2.44
CA GLY A 291 -7.91 -9.14 -2.63
C GLY A 291 -6.95 -7.99 -2.40
N TYR A 292 -5.65 -8.26 -2.54
CA TYR A 292 -4.59 -7.29 -2.24
C TYR A 292 -4.72 -6.71 -0.83
N ILE A 293 -4.89 -7.61 0.13
CA ILE A 293 -5.14 -7.27 1.51
C ILE A 293 -3.85 -6.74 2.13
N GLN A 294 -3.93 -5.70 2.94
CA GLN A 294 -2.85 -5.24 3.82
C GLN A 294 -3.43 -4.93 5.20
N ILE A 295 -2.58 -5.00 6.23
CA ILE A 295 -2.90 -4.63 7.60
C ILE A 295 -1.74 -3.81 8.16
N ASN A 296 -2.06 -2.76 8.89
CA ASN A 296 -1.10 -1.97 9.65
C ASN A 296 -1.84 -1.21 10.77
N ASP A 297 -1.27 -1.16 11.97
CA ASP A 297 -1.85 -0.52 13.16
C ASP A 297 -3.28 -1.01 13.47
N GLY A 298 -3.59 -2.27 13.12
CA GLY A 298 -4.93 -2.85 13.24
C GLY A 298 -6.00 -2.27 12.30
N MET A 299 -5.62 -1.43 11.34
CA MET A 299 -6.45 -1.05 10.19
C MET A 299 -6.21 -2.03 9.04
N VAL A 300 -7.24 -2.28 8.22
CA VAL A 300 -7.15 -3.22 7.09
C VAL A 300 -7.57 -2.51 5.81
N VAL A 301 -6.72 -2.54 4.79
CA VAL A 301 -7.05 -2.02 3.45
C VAL A 301 -7.11 -3.17 2.44
N TRP A 302 -8.01 -3.07 1.46
CA TRP A 302 -8.15 -4.05 0.40
C TRP A 302 -8.71 -3.45 -0.88
N VAL A 303 -8.61 -4.21 -1.97
CA VAL A 303 -9.33 -3.99 -3.22
C VAL A 303 -10.62 -4.79 -3.21
N CYS A 304 -11.75 -4.12 -3.43
CA CYS A 304 -13.05 -4.73 -3.70
C CYS A 304 -13.29 -4.78 -5.22
N MET A 305 -13.50 -5.98 -5.77
CA MET A 305 -13.72 -6.20 -7.21
C MET A 305 -15.21 -6.12 -7.55
N ILE A 306 -15.70 -4.91 -7.88
CA ILE A 306 -17.13 -4.64 -8.07
C ILE A 306 -17.57 -4.89 -9.52
N GLY A 307 -16.70 -4.56 -10.48
CA GLY A 307 -16.97 -4.71 -11.91
C GLY A 307 -16.81 -6.16 -12.42
N PRO A 308 -17.47 -6.52 -13.54
CA PRO A 308 -17.21 -7.80 -14.20
C PRO A 308 -15.77 -7.87 -14.73
N TRP A 309 -15.22 -9.08 -14.90
CA TRP A 309 -13.83 -9.30 -15.36
C TRP A 309 -13.42 -8.61 -16.69
N TYR A 310 -14.38 -8.10 -17.47
CA TYR A 310 -14.14 -7.46 -18.78
C TYR A 310 -14.31 -5.94 -18.74
N ASP A 311 -14.77 -5.40 -17.61
CA ASP A 311 -14.93 -3.98 -17.31
C ASP A 311 -14.80 -3.85 -15.78
N PRO A 312 -13.60 -4.15 -15.24
CA PRO A 312 -13.36 -4.11 -13.81
C PRO A 312 -13.59 -2.69 -13.28
N ASP A 313 -14.14 -2.64 -12.08
CA ASP A 313 -14.44 -1.42 -11.32
C ASP A 313 -13.93 -1.71 -9.91
N ASN A 314 -12.60 -1.73 -9.79
CA ASN A 314 -11.92 -2.13 -8.57
C ASN A 314 -11.81 -0.91 -7.67
N GLU A 315 -12.28 -1.01 -6.44
CA GLU A 315 -12.30 0.11 -5.50
C GLU A 315 -11.51 -0.21 -4.23
N ILE A 316 -10.86 0.80 -3.65
CA ILE A 316 -10.13 0.68 -2.39
C ILE A 316 -11.06 0.94 -1.20
N PHE A 317 -11.03 0.02 -0.25
CA PHE A 317 -11.75 0.13 1.03
C PHE A 317 -10.78 -0.01 2.20
N LEU A 318 -11.11 0.65 3.29
CA LEU A 318 -10.41 0.63 4.56
C LEU A 318 -11.38 0.20 5.67
N TRP A 319 -10.92 -0.62 6.60
CA TRP A 319 -11.59 -0.88 7.86
C TRP A 319 -10.77 -0.27 9.00
N ASP A 320 -11.37 0.68 9.72
CA ASP A 320 -10.70 1.49 10.77
C ASP A 320 -10.69 0.82 12.16
N GLY A 321 -11.03 -0.47 12.24
CA GLY A 321 -11.31 -1.17 13.50
C GLY A 321 -12.79 -1.19 13.90
N THR A 322 -13.62 -0.33 13.32
CA THR A 322 -15.06 -0.19 13.64
C THR A 322 -15.94 -0.06 12.40
N ASN A 323 -15.54 0.76 11.43
CA ASN A 323 -16.29 1.12 10.24
C ASN A 323 -15.52 0.73 8.99
N THR A 324 -16.26 0.41 7.95
CA THR A 324 -15.73 0.31 6.58
C THR A 324 -15.88 1.65 5.89
N ILE A 325 -14.79 2.16 5.34
CA ILE A 325 -14.65 3.44 4.65
C ILE A 325 -14.27 3.12 3.20
N GLN A 326 -15.04 3.64 2.25
CA GLN A 326 -14.64 3.67 0.85
C GLN A 326 -13.64 4.82 0.68
N ILE A 327 -12.42 4.53 0.25
CA ILE A 327 -11.40 5.58 0.05
C ILE A 327 -11.83 6.47 -1.12
N PRO A 328 -11.76 7.82 -1.03
CA PRO A 328 -12.14 8.69 -2.12
C PRO A 328 -11.28 8.46 -3.37
N GLN A 329 -11.91 8.42 -4.55
CA GLN A 329 -11.23 8.07 -5.80
C GLN A 329 -11.49 9.10 -6.91
N TYR A 330 -10.64 9.08 -7.94
CA TYR A 330 -10.85 9.83 -9.17
C TYR A 330 -11.70 8.98 -10.13
N GLU A 331 -12.92 9.43 -10.45
CA GLU A 331 -13.92 8.67 -11.24
C GLU A 331 -13.44 8.23 -12.64
N ASP A 332 -12.38 8.86 -13.16
CA ASP A 332 -11.81 8.52 -14.46
C ASP A 332 -10.92 7.24 -14.43
N TYR A 333 -10.60 6.71 -13.25
CA TYR A 333 -9.76 5.51 -13.07
C TYR A 333 -10.59 4.32 -12.60
N GLN A 334 -10.71 3.31 -13.45
CA GLN A 334 -11.62 2.17 -13.27
C GLN A 334 -10.99 1.00 -12.50
N ILE A 335 -9.66 0.88 -12.54
CA ILE A 335 -8.96 -0.17 -11.80
C ILE A 335 -8.08 0.50 -10.76
N GLN A 336 -8.32 0.16 -9.49
CA GLN A 336 -7.43 0.45 -8.37
C GLN A 336 -6.82 -0.86 -7.87
N GLU A 337 -5.50 -0.97 -7.83
CA GLU A 337 -4.79 -2.19 -7.45
C GLU A 337 -3.54 -1.92 -6.61
N TYR A 338 -3.05 -2.98 -5.97
CA TYR A 338 -1.84 -2.95 -5.14
C TYR A 338 -1.85 -1.86 -4.05
N PRO A 339 -2.90 -1.74 -3.21
CA PRO A 339 -2.82 -0.88 -2.05
C PRO A 339 -1.66 -1.31 -1.15
N ARG A 340 -0.99 -0.33 -0.58
CA ARG A 340 -0.07 -0.43 0.55
C ARG A 340 -0.50 0.58 1.58
N MET A 341 -0.23 0.30 2.84
CA MET A 341 -0.60 1.19 3.93
C MET A 341 0.48 1.24 4.99
N ASP A 342 0.55 2.38 5.65
CA ASP A 342 1.46 2.68 6.75
C ASP A 342 0.90 3.89 7.51
N ASP A 343 0.78 3.80 8.84
CA ASP A 343 0.29 4.87 9.72
C ASP A 343 -1.07 5.51 9.27
N GLY A 344 -1.94 4.69 8.68
CA GLY A 344 -3.24 5.11 8.14
C GLY A 344 -3.15 5.88 6.81
N MET A 345 -1.96 6.08 6.26
CA MET A 345 -1.76 6.51 4.88
C MET A 345 -1.91 5.32 3.96
N ILE A 346 -2.52 5.52 2.79
CA ILE A 346 -2.79 4.45 1.82
C ILE A 346 -2.29 4.91 0.45
N VAL A 347 -1.46 4.10 -0.18
CA VAL A 347 -0.99 4.33 -1.55
C VAL A 347 -1.44 3.20 -2.45
N TRP A 348 -1.79 3.49 -3.70
CA TRP A 348 -2.18 2.47 -4.68
C TRP A 348 -1.91 2.91 -6.11
N GLU A 349 -1.96 1.95 -7.02
CA GLU A 349 -1.92 2.17 -8.47
C GLU A 349 -3.34 2.29 -9.01
N GLY A 350 -3.59 3.32 -9.84
CA GLY A 350 -4.85 3.45 -10.57
C GLY A 350 -4.65 3.48 -12.09
N TRP A 351 -5.49 2.74 -12.80
CA TRP A 351 -5.49 2.62 -14.26
C TRP A 351 -6.79 3.14 -14.90
N ASN A 352 -6.65 3.82 -16.04
CA ASN A 352 -7.77 4.31 -16.83
C ASN A 352 -7.81 3.72 -18.25
N SER A 353 -8.96 3.85 -18.91
CA SER A 353 -9.17 3.36 -20.28
C SER A 353 -8.32 4.06 -21.35
N GLU A 354 -7.68 5.18 -21.03
CA GLU A 354 -6.75 5.90 -21.90
C GLU A 354 -5.34 5.29 -21.86
N GLY A 355 -5.07 4.40 -20.90
CA GLY A 355 -3.80 3.72 -20.71
C GLY A 355 -2.84 4.44 -19.75
N ASP A 356 -3.34 5.36 -18.92
CA ASP A 356 -2.52 5.99 -17.88
C ASP A 356 -2.46 5.08 -16.64
N HIS A 357 -1.30 5.05 -15.99
CA HIS A 357 -1.05 4.33 -14.75
C HIS A 357 -0.47 5.30 -13.72
N GLU A 358 -1.23 5.62 -12.69
CA GLU A 358 -0.93 6.69 -11.76
C GLU A 358 -0.84 6.20 -10.32
N ILE A 359 -0.02 6.89 -9.52
CA ILE A 359 0.05 6.66 -8.08
C ILE A 359 -0.84 7.66 -7.35
N PHE A 360 -1.68 7.13 -6.48
CA PHE A 360 -2.54 7.89 -5.60
C PHE A 360 -2.14 7.69 -4.15
N LEU A 361 -2.29 8.76 -3.36
CA LEU A 361 -2.06 8.75 -1.93
C LEU A 361 -3.31 9.28 -1.24
N SER A 362 -3.81 8.52 -0.27
CA SER A 362 -4.87 8.93 0.64
C SER A 362 -4.38 8.90 2.06
N GLY A 363 -4.97 9.74 2.90
CA GLY A 363 -4.71 9.74 4.32
C GLY A 363 -5.78 10.51 5.09
N PRO A 364 -5.79 10.36 6.42
CA PRO A 364 -6.78 10.99 7.27
C PRO A 364 -6.60 12.52 7.24
N ILE A 365 -7.70 13.25 7.11
CA ILE A 365 -7.71 14.70 7.24
C ILE A 365 -7.46 15.05 8.71
N THR A 366 -6.26 15.54 9.01
CA THR A 366 -5.84 15.90 10.36
C THR A 366 -5.96 17.40 10.64
N ILE A 367 -6.07 18.20 9.58
CA ILE A 367 -6.11 19.67 9.66
C ILE A 367 -7.34 20.23 8.92
N GLU A 368 -8.21 20.89 9.65
CA GLU A 368 -9.28 21.71 9.08
C GLU A 368 -8.80 23.15 8.90
N VAL A 369 -8.87 23.68 7.67
CA VAL A 369 -8.42 25.03 7.32
C VAL A 369 -9.58 25.92 6.92
N SER A 370 -9.48 27.22 7.24
CA SER A 370 -10.44 28.22 6.79
C SER A 370 -10.11 28.62 5.35
N VAL A 371 -11.05 28.42 4.43
CA VAL A 371 -10.91 28.82 3.04
C VAL A 371 -11.92 29.90 2.65
N ASP A 372 -11.53 30.81 1.75
CA ASP A 372 -12.41 31.79 1.12
C ASP A 372 -12.32 31.65 -0.41
N ILE A 373 -13.41 31.23 -1.03
CA ILE A 373 -13.50 31.07 -2.49
C ILE A 373 -13.87 32.41 -3.12
N LYS A 374 -13.06 32.92 -4.03
CA LYS A 374 -13.19 34.27 -4.62
C LYS A 374 -13.26 35.37 -3.56
N PRO A 375 -12.15 35.59 -2.82
CA PRO A 375 -12.13 36.53 -1.71
C PRO A 375 -12.73 37.90 -2.01
N GLY A 376 -13.47 38.42 -1.02
CA GLY A 376 -14.18 39.71 -1.11
C GLY A 376 -15.55 39.66 -1.79
N ASN A 377 -16.08 38.47 -2.10
CA ASN A 377 -17.45 38.29 -2.60
C ASN A 377 -18.27 37.45 -1.62
N TYR A 378 -19.61 37.58 -1.63
CA TYR A 378 -20.51 36.65 -0.96
C TYR A 378 -21.94 36.79 -1.51
N PRO A 379 -22.63 35.69 -1.90
CA PRO A 379 -22.11 34.34 -2.11
C PRO A 379 -21.16 34.29 -3.31
N ASN A 380 -20.17 33.40 -3.28
CA ASN A 380 -19.05 33.35 -4.23
C ASN A 380 -19.53 32.92 -5.62
N PRO A 381 -19.71 33.86 -6.59
CA PRO A 381 -20.40 33.54 -7.82
C PRO A 381 -19.44 32.83 -8.78
N VAL A 382 -19.70 31.57 -9.12
CA VAL A 382 -18.88 30.78 -10.04
C VAL A 382 -19.62 30.61 -11.37
N ASN A 383 -19.14 31.25 -12.43
CA ASN A 383 -19.72 31.09 -13.77
C ASN A 383 -19.08 29.89 -14.47
N LEU A 384 -19.83 28.78 -14.56
CA LEU A 384 -19.36 27.52 -15.13
C LEU A 384 -19.08 27.62 -16.64
N ASN A 385 -19.71 28.58 -17.35
CA ASN A 385 -19.45 28.82 -18.76
C ASN A 385 -18.23 29.72 -19.01
N SER A 386 -17.63 30.27 -17.94
CA SER A 386 -16.44 31.11 -18.08
C SER A 386 -15.18 30.25 -18.16
N LYS A 387 -14.30 30.56 -19.12
CA LYS A 387 -12.91 30.07 -19.16
C LYS A 387 -12.02 30.88 -18.20
N GLY A 388 -12.59 31.25 -17.05
CA GLY A 388 -11.98 32.12 -16.07
C GLY A 388 -11.09 31.36 -15.09
N ILE A 389 -10.66 32.10 -14.07
CA ILE A 389 -9.93 31.60 -12.91
C ILE A 389 -10.83 31.73 -11.68
N ILE A 390 -10.81 30.72 -10.82
CA ILE A 390 -11.33 30.77 -9.47
C ILE A 390 -10.12 30.91 -8.55
N SER A 391 -10.08 31.97 -7.75
CA SER A 391 -9.07 32.14 -6.71
C SER A 391 -9.62 31.58 -5.40
N VAL A 392 -8.82 30.84 -4.66
CA VAL A 392 -9.17 30.30 -3.34
C VAL A 392 -8.07 30.73 -2.37
N ALA A 393 -8.44 31.41 -1.29
CA ALA A 393 -7.52 31.75 -0.22
C ALA A 393 -7.59 30.70 0.89
N ILE A 394 -6.44 30.24 1.37
CA ILE A 394 -6.28 29.48 2.60
C ILE A 394 -5.78 30.47 3.63
N LEU A 395 -6.58 30.71 4.66
CA LEU A 395 -6.27 31.73 5.66
C LEU A 395 -5.26 31.21 6.67
N THR A 396 -4.28 32.05 7.00
CA THR A 396 -3.48 31.82 8.20
C THR A 396 -4.35 32.10 9.42
N THR A 397 -4.19 31.28 10.44
CA THR A 397 -4.92 31.39 11.70
C THR A 397 -3.96 31.15 12.85
N PRO A 398 -4.35 31.45 14.12
CA PRO A 398 -3.51 31.14 15.27
C PRO A 398 -3.12 29.66 15.40
N SER A 399 -3.84 28.75 14.73
CA SER A 399 -3.61 27.30 14.74
C SER A 399 -3.06 26.75 13.42
N PHE A 400 -2.95 27.55 12.36
CA PHE A 400 -2.52 27.07 11.05
C PHE A 400 -1.76 28.15 10.28
N ASP A 401 -0.56 27.82 9.80
CA ASP A 401 0.26 28.70 8.96
C ASP A 401 0.07 28.34 7.48
N ALA A 402 -0.55 29.22 6.69
CA ALA A 402 -0.81 28.94 5.28
C ALA A 402 0.48 28.80 4.44
N SER A 403 1.64 29.25 4.94
CA SER A 403 2.93 29.01 4.29
C SER A 403 3.43 27.58 4.40
N SER A 404 2.84 26.79 5.30
CA SER A 404 3.11 25.35 5.41
C SER A 404 2.48 24.53 4.28
N VAL A 405 1.56 25.08 3.49
CA VAL A 405 0.88 24.34 2.41
C VAL A 405 1.82 24.01 1.26
N ASN A 406 1.80 22.76 0.81
CA ASN A 406 2.40 22.38 -0.47
C ASN A 406 1.40 22.66 -1.60
N ALA A 407 1.55 23.83 -2.23
CA ALA A 407 0.62 24.29 -3.26
C ALA A 407 0.43 23.26 -4.41
N GLN A 408 1.48 22.54 -4.81
CA GLN A 408 1.40 21.57 -5.92
C GLN A 408 0.54 20.34 -5.56
N MET A 409 0.45 20.02 -4.27
CA MET A 409 -0.30 18.89 -3.74
C MET A 409 -1.72 19.28 -3.31
N THR A 410 -2.23 20.42 -3.78
CA THR A 410 -3.62 20.83 -3.53
C THR A 410 -4.55 20.44 -4.66
N ARG A 411 -5.81 20.13 -4.33
CA ARG A 411 -6.86 19.73 -5.26
C ARG A 411 -8.14 20.45 -4.89
N PHE A 412 -8.80 21.09 -5.87
CA PHE A 412 -10.01 21.89 -5.62
C PHE A 412 -11.22 21.38 -6.42
N GLY A 413 -12.32 21.18 -5.72
CA GLY A 413 -13.62 20.77 -6.26
C GLY A 413 -13.71 19.30 -6.69
N PRO A 414 -14.87 18.87 -7.22
CA PRO A 414 -15.16 17.46 -7.50
C PRO A 414 -14.18 16.77 -8.47
N ALA A 415 -13.63 17.50 -9.44
CA ALA A 415 -12.66 16.94 -10.39
C ALA A 415 -11.19 17.06 -9.92
N GLY A 416 -10.96 17.55 -8.70
CA GLY A 416 -9.63 17.66 -8.12
C GLY A 416 -8.69 18.58 -8.91
N ALA A 417 -9.12 19.80 -9.25
CA ALA A 417 -8.31 20.72 -10.05
C ALA A 417 -6.97 21.03 -9.38
N THR A 418 -5.88 21.00 -10.16
CA THR A 418 -4.57 21.48 -9.72
C THR A 418 -4.45 23.00 -9.86
N PRO A 419 -3.72 23.69 -8.97
CA PRO A 419 -3.55 25.12 -9.09
C PRO A 419 -2.60 25.46 -10.24
N VAL A 420 -2.97 26.46 -11.04
CA VAL A 420 -2.11 26.98 -12.12
C VAL A 420 -1.16 28.07 -11.65
N LYS A 421 -1.38 28.60 -10.44
CA LYS A 421 -0.56 29.63 -9.80
C LYS A 421 -0.85 29.69 -8.30
N SER A 422 0.17 30.03 -7.52
CA SER A 422 0.04 30.42 -6.12
C SER A 422 0.70 31.79 -5.85
N ASN A 423 0.25 32.48 -4.80
CA ASN A 423 0.90 33.67 -4.23
C ASN A 423 0.47 33.86 -2.76
N PHE A 424 1.14 34.77 -2.05
CA PHE A 424 0.74 35.17 -0.71
C PHE A 424 0.16 36.59 -0.69
N GLU A 425 -0.92 36.81 0.05
CA GLU A 425 -1.55 38.11 0.29
C GLU A 425 -2.29 38.08 1.63
N ASP A 426 -2.36 39.21 2.34
CA ASP A 426 -3.19 39.38 3.53
C ASP A 426 -4.64 39.66 3.08
N VAL A 427 -5.47 38.61 3.03
CA VAL A 427 -6.81 38.65 2.43
C VAL A 427 -7.82 39.26 3.39
N ASP A 428 -7.74 38.91 4.67
CA ASP A 428 -8.70 39.32 5.69
C ASP A 428 -8.27 40.58 6.50
N HIS A 429 -7.06 41.08 6.24
CA HIS A 429 -6.46 42.27 6.84
C HIS A 429 -6.15 42.13 8.34
N ASP A 430 -5.85 40.92 8.81
CA ASP A 430 -5.47 40.67 10.19
C ASP A 430 -3.96 40.85 10.45
N GLY A 431 -3.17 40.92 9.38
CA GLY A 431 -1.74 41.21 9.38
C GLY A 431 -0.82 40.00 9.28
N ASP A 432 -1.35 38.78 9.12
CA ASP A 432 -0.61 37.64 8.60
C ASP A 432 -0.80 37.46 7.08
N MET A 433 -0.13 36.47 6.49
CA MET A 433 -0.13 36.27 5.04
C MET A 433 -0.87 34.98 4.72
N ASP A 434 -1.87 35.07 3.85
CA ASP A 434 -2.66 33.92 3.40
C ASP A 434 -2.10 33.36 2.09
N MET A 435 -2.30 32.06 1.85
CA MET A 435 -1.98 31.46 0.56
C MET A 435 -3.17 31.59 -0.38
N ILE A 436 -2.95 32.23 -1.54
CA ILE A 436 -3.94 32.28 -2.63
C ILE A 436 -3.53 31.29 -3.72
N LEU A 437 -4.45 30.39 -4.05
CA LEU A 437 -4.36 29.44 -5.14
C LEU A 437 -5.30 29.85 -6.28
N HIS A 438 -4.88 29.61 -7.52
CA HIS A 438 -5.65 29.94 -8.72
C HIS A 438 -5.95 28.67 -9.52
N PHE A 439 -7.22 28.39 -9.74
CA PHE A 439 -7.70 27.21 -10.48
C PHE A 439 -8.44 27.63 -11.74
N ARG A 440 -8.31 26.86 -12.82
CA ARG A 440 -9.13 27.09 -14.02
C ARG A 440 -10.54 26.58 -13.76
N THR A 441 -11.56 27.40 -13.96
CA THR A 441 -12.96 27.03 -13.69
C THR A 441 -13.38 25.72 -14.36
N GLN A 442 -12.84 25.41 -15.55
CA GLN A 442 -13.21 24.22 -16.32
C GLN A 442 -12.64 22.93 -15.74
N ASP A 443 -11.59 23.02 -14.93
CA ASP A 443 -10.87 21.87 -14.40
C ASP A 443 -11.44 21.48 -13.01
N VAL A 444 -12.26 22.33 -12.39
CA VAL A 444 -12.79 22.13 -11.02
C VAL A 444 -13.92 21.09 -10.96
N GLY A 445 -14.63 20.87 -12.07
CA GLY A 445 -15.71 19.87 -12.12
C GLY A 445 -17.03 20.26 -11.45
N LEU A 446 -17.23 21.54 -11.10
CA LEU A 446 -18.49 22.00 -10.48
C LEU A 446 -19.69 21.86 -11.41
N ALA A 447 -20.78 21.31 -10.88
CA ALA A 447 -22.05 21.15 -11.55
C ALA A 447 -23.02 22.30 -11.25
N CYS A 448 -24.05 22.44 -12.10
CA CYS A 448 -25.07 23.45 -11.89
C CYS A 448 -25.95 23.08 -10.69
N GLY A 449 -25.91 23.92 -9.65
CA GLY A 449 -26.65 23.69 -8.40
C GLY A 449 -25.76 23.54 -7.19
N ASP A 450 -24.46 23.29 -7.37
CA ASP A 450 -23.50 23.15 -6.27
C ASP A 450 -23.50 24.41 -5.40
N THR A 451 -23.47 24.18 -4.09
CA THR A 451 -23.63 25.19 -3.04
C THR A 451 -22.35 25.49 -2.26
N ASP A 452 -21.35 24.65 -2.42
CA ASP A 452 -20.06 24.70 -1.75
C ASP A 452 -19.02 23.99 -2.62
N ALA A 453 -17.75 24.22 -2.33
CA ALA A 453 -16.65 23.49 -2.92
C ALA A 453 -15.55 23.31 -1.87
N THR A 454 -14.87 22.16 -1.96
CA THR A 454 -13.83 21.77 -1.01
C THR A 454 -12.46 21.86 -1.66
N LEU A 455 -11.49 22.34 -0.89
CA LEU A 455 -10.08 22.28 -1.16
C LEU A 455 -9.47 21.24 -0.23
N ILE A 456 -8.70 20.31 -0.79
CA ILE A 456 -7.87 19.38 -0.04
C ILE A 456 -6.40 19.53 -0.44
N GLY A 457 -5.49 19.06 0.39
CA GLY A 457 -4.09 18.91 0.01
C GLY A 457 -3.19 18.49 1.14
N LEU A 458 -1.88 18.59 0.90
CA LEU A 458 -0.83 18.30 1.88
C LEU A 458 -0.10 19.56 2.32
N THR A 459 0.32 19.57 3.58
CA THR A 459 1.38 20.47 4.05
C THR A 459 2.75 20.02 3.51
N ASN A 460 3.76 20.87 3.66
CA ASN A 460 5.16 20.53 3.40
C ASN A 460 5.72 19.51 4.42
N TYR A 461 4.90 19.07 5.38
CA TYR A 461 5.23 18.08 6.39
C TYR A 461 4.43 16.77 6.20
N GLY A 462 3.69 16.62 5.09
CA GLY A 462 2.94 15.39 4.79
C GLY A 462 1.57 15.28 5.46
N GLU A 463 1.08 16.32 6.14
CA GLU A 463 -0.23 16.29 6.80
C GLU A 463 -1.35 16.65 5.82
N PHE A 464 -2.39 15.83 5.75
CA PHE A 464 -3.59 16.12 4.97
C PHE A 464 -4.45 17.19 5.64
N PHE A 465 -4.91 18.13 4.82
CA PHE A 465 -5.84 19.18 5.23
C PHE A 465 -7.05 19.27 4.30
N SER A 466 -8.15 19.79 4.84
CA SER A 466 -9.37 20.09 4.11
C SER A 466 -9.95 21.43 4.53
N GLY A 467 -10.62 22.11 3.60
CA GLY A 467 -11.42 23.30 3.89
C GLY A 467 -12.47 23.54 2.81
N SER A 468 -13.67 23.94 3.23
CA SER A 468 -14.79 24.21 2.33
C SER A 468 -15.33 25.62 2.51
N ASP A 469 -15.84 26.19 1.42
CA ASP A 469 -16.59 27.44 1.46
C ASP A 469 -17.77 27.38 0.49
N SER A 470 -18.78 28.20 0.77
CA SER A 470 -20.01 28.30 0.00
C SER A 470 -19.77 28.95 -1.37
N ILE A 471 -20.47 28.45 -2.39
CA ILE A 471 -20.47 29.01 -3.74
C ILE A 471 -21.89 29.22 -4.25
N LYS A 472 -21.99 30.01 -5.32
CA LYS A 472 -23.22 30.11 -6.11
C LYS A 472 -22.89 29.91 -7.58
N THR A 473 -23.26 28.76 -8.11
CA THR A 473 -23.05 28.45 -9.53
C THR A 473 -23.97 29.28 -10.45
N ILE A 474 -23.39 29.80 -11.53
CA ILE A 474 -24.06 30.55 -12.60
C ILE A 474 -23.92 29.74 -13.88
N CYS A 475 -25.03 29.14 -14.32
CA CYS A 475 -25.03 28.13 -15.37
C CYS A 475 -25.47 28.66 -16.75
N LYS A 476 -25.82 29.96 -16.86
CA LYS A 476 -26.34 30.58 -18.09
C LYS A 476 -25.77 31.97 -18.33
#